data_AF-A0A453JBL7-F1
#
_entry.id   AF-A0A453JBL7-F1
#
_cell.length_a   1.000
_cell.length_b   1.000
_cell.length_c   1.000
_cell.angle_alpha   90.00
_cell.angle_beta   90.00
_cell.angle_gamma   90.00
#
_symmetry.space_group_name_H-M   'P 1'
#
loop_
_entity.id
_entity.type
_entity.pdbx_description
1 polymer ?
#
loop_
_entity_poly.entity_id
_entity_poly.type
_entity_poly.pdbx_seq_one_letter_code
_entity_poly.pdbx_strand_id
1 'polypeptide(L)'
;GPLRGTVQKWLLQKKECSERNTLLDELIDFPTTFMKHTGIEGSYLYDDEDVGAWEAEARRWARTLLLVTSEEHHFKQIFTFLEKCGNKLSEHSSTRKCADVKFFIIIICLIEELEVRQKKLVHQNNAIAGGGSDTTNGLEHRALTQMFEKSLLSVLENMVAFSKQSCSVFWLKNTDNMDLPCSIKGRLGGPSQRRLATSITSSVLQCIWSMRCVSSVVSWCNHYTSDVSFHSAFSFLWEFCWEVIQHCTYATEIGAELHLAAYEALAYVLAALSTAPFSQFLDFMETKQTNQTIILSLDLLATTFLGNINNLLTNGVLTRSRRAVLMCWKWLCVDSLLSISSCCDENESQMKTSGSFYSDSTLQSIFIDIIESLENAGENSVVSILRCVRSVLGLIHLNRSRQNLSSLGISYEMMMQLVKSSWLLHLSCNKRRVAPIAALLSAILHPSIFPNLEMHQTNEKGPGPLKWFVETLLNEGSKSPRTIRLAALHLSGLWLMYPQTLRFYMEELKLLALYGSVAFDEDFEAELSENHEARFEVSMLAQSPDCEFTEVFINTELYARVSVAALFHQLWKQIKEKSKLETEEALQCGKLFLLKLLDSAVNDNDLSKELYK
;
A
#
# COMPACT_ATOMS: atom_id res chain seq x y z
N GLY A 1 -8.70 -11.63 22.20
CA GLY A 1 -8.16 -12.04 23.50
C GLY A 1 -9.16 -11.78 24.63
N PRO A 2 -8.95 -12.38 25.81
CA PRO A 2 -9.89 -12.35 26.95
C PRO A 2 -10.17 -10.95 27.53
N LEU A 3 -9.23 -10.02 27.39
CA LEU A 3 -9.42 -8.59 27.69
C LEU A 3 -10.55 -7.96 26.88
N ARG A 4 -10.76 -8.38 25.62
CA ARG A 4 -11.83 -7.84 24.76
C ARG A 4 -13.21 -8.13 25.34
N GLY A 5 -13.45 -9.35 25.80
CA GLY A 5 -14.73 -9.72 26.44
C GLY A 5 -14.96 -8.98 27.76
N THR A 6 -13.89 -8.66 28.48
CA THR A 6 -13.96 -7.88 29.74
C THR A 6 -14.25 -6.41 29.45
N VAL A 7 -13.57 -5.81 28.46
CA VAL A 7 -13.82 -4.44 28.00
C VAL A 7 -15.22 -4.29 27.41
N GLN A 8 -15.68 -5.26 26.60
CA GLN A 8 -17.06 -5.29 26.08
C GLN A 8 -18.07 -5.31 27.22
N LYS A 9 -17.89 -6.17 28.22
CA LYS A 9 -18.75 -6.20 29.41
C LYS A 9 -18.72 -4.89 30.19
N TRP A 10 -17.55 -4.25 30.30
CA TRP A 10 -17.40 -2.97 31.01
C TRP A 10 -18.07 -1.81 30.27
N LEU A 11 -17.93 -1.77 28.94
CA LEU A 11 -18.54 -0.77 28.07
C LEU A 11 -20.07 -0.91 28.00
N LEU A 12 -20.59 -2.14 28.12
CA LEU A 12 -22.03 -2.43 28.13
C LEU A 12 -22.67 -2.29 29.53
N GLN A 13 -21.92 -2.54 30.61
CA GLN A 13 -22.42 -2.42 31.99
C GLN A 13 -22.10 -1.04 32.59
N LYS A 14 -22.92 -0.02 32.30
CA LYS A 14 -23.08 1.11 33.24
C LYS A 14 -23.93 0.63 34.41
N LYS A 15 -23.30 0.05 35.43
CA LYS A 15 -24.02 -0.49 36.60
C LYS A 15 -24.62 0.57 37.54
N GLU A 16 -24.33 1.87 37.39
CA GLU A 16 -24.73 2.86 38.41
C GLU A 16 -25.22 4.24 37.93
N CYS A 17 -25.50 4.47 36.63
CA CYS A 17 -26.09 5.75 36.19
C CYS A 17 -27.22 5.54 35.17
N SER A 18 -28.46 5.73 35.64
CA SER A 18 -29.75 5.89 34.93
C SER A 18 -30.19 4.83 33.91
N GLU A 19 -31.45 4.39 34.03
CA GLU A 19 -32.12 3.32 33.25
C GLU A 19 -32.34 3.63 31.75
N ARG A 20 -31.59 4.53 31.11
CA ARG A 20 -31.89 4.94 29.71
C ARG A 20 -30.75 5.06 28.69
N ASN A 21 -29.48 5.06 29.05
CA ASN A 21 -28.41 5.26 28.06
C ASN A 21 -27.31 4.21 28.19
N THR A 22 -27.43 3.11 27.44
CA THR A 22 -26.27 2.24 27.22
C THR A 22 -25.32 2.93 26.25
N LEU A 23 -24.01 2.70 26.36
CA LEU A 23 -23.02 3.22 25.40
C LEU A 23 -23.39 2.84 23.96
N LEU A 24 -24.01 1.67 23.78
CA LEU A 24 -24.44 1.17 22.49
C LEU A 24 -25.51 2.06 21.84
N ASP A 25 -26.47 2.57 22.62
CA ASP A 25 -27.48 3.50 22.12
C ASP A 25 -26.83 4.80 21.63
N GLU A 26 -25.86 5.34 22.39
CA GLU A 26 -25.09 6.53 22.00
C GLU A 26 -24.26 6.30 20.72
N LEU A 27 -23.70 5.10 20.54
CA LEU A 27 -22.96 4.71 19.34
C LEU A 27 -23.88 4.52 18.13
N ILE A 28 -25.09 4.01 18.30
CA ILE A 28 -26.08 3.85 17.23
C ILE A 28 -26.63 5.22 16.80
N ASP A 29 -26.83 6.15 17.76
CA ASP A 29 -27.31 7.51 17.49
C ASP A 29 -26.21 8.44 16.94
N PHE A 30 -24.93 8.10 17.13
CA PHE A 30 -23.79 8.93 16.71
C PHE A 30 -23.87 9.46 15.27
N PRO A 31 -24.18 8.66 14.22
CA PRO A 31 -24.30 9.20 12.86
C PRO A 31 -25.31 10.35 12.76
N THR A 32 -26.40 10.30 13.54
CA THR A 32 -27.42 11.35 13.54
C THR A 32 -26.95 12.61 14.25
N THR A 33 -26.18 12.48 15.33
CA THR A 33 -25.67 13.61 16.13
C THR A 33 -24.45 14.24 15.46
N PHE A 34 -23.55 13.43 14.92
CA PHE A 34 -22.37 13.86 14.16
C PHE A 34 -22.74 14.74 12.97
N MET A 35 -23.85 14.40 12.29
CA MET A 35 -24.38 15.15 11.15
C MET A 35 -25.05 16.47 11.53
N LYS A 36 -25.44 16.66 12.80
CA LYS A 36 -25.96 17.95 13.28
C LYS A 36 -24.79 18.91 13.45
N HIS A 37 -24.83 20.05 12.77
CA HIS A 37 -23.82 21.08 12.97
C HIS A 37 -24.18 21.94 14.18
N THR A 38 -23.24 22.09 15.11
CA THR A 38 -23.39 22.90 16.34
C THR A 38 -22.81 24.32 16.19
N GLY A 39 -22.43 24.72 14.97
CA GLY A 39 -21.85 26.04 14.69
C GLY A 39 -22.87 27.18 14.61
N ILE A 40 -22.40 28.40 14.91
CA ILE A 40 -23.16 29.65 14.81
C ILE A 40 -23.70 29.80 13.37
N GLU A 41 -24.98 30.15 13.24
CA GLU A 41 -25.65 30.45 11.97
C GLU A 41 -24.79 31.43 11.14
N GLY A 42 -24.14 30.97 10.07
CA GLY A 42 -23.48 31.88 9.13
C GLY A 42 -22.32 31.36 8.29
N SER A 43 -21.51 30.39 8.72
CA SER A 43 -20.40 29.89 7.89
C SER A 43 -20.41 28.36 7.76
N TYR A 44 -21.00 27.86 6.68
CA TYR A 44 -20.90 26.45 6.23
C TYR A 44 -19.51 26.12 5.66
N LEU A 45 -18.46 26.83 6.08
CA LEU A 45 -17.10 26.72 5.59
C LEU A 45 -16.26 25.94 6.59
N TYR A 46 -15.38 25.11 6.07
CA TYR A 46 -14.47 24.23 6.81
C TYR A 46 -13.15 24.08 6.05
N ASP A 47 -12.08 23.75 6.78
CA ASP A 47 -10.74 23.52 6.23
C ASP A 47 -10.19 22.11 6.51
N ASP A 48 -8.92 21.88 6.19
CA ASP A 48 -8.27 20.57 6.37
C ASP A 48 -8.21 20.16 7.87
N GLU A 49 -8.17 21.10 8.81
CA GLU A 49 -8.13 20.80 10.25
C GLU A 49 -9.49 20.34 10.77
N ASP A 50 -10.56 21.02 10.37
CA ASP A 50 -11.93 20.65 10.71
C ASP A 50 -12.24 19.22 10.24
N VAL A 51 -11.89 18.93 8.99
CA VAL A 51 -12.12 17.62 8.37
C VAL A 51 -11.27 16.54 9.02
N GLY A 52 -10.00 16.85 9.36
CA GLY A 52 -9.13 15.93 10.11
C GLY A 52 -9.68 15.60 11.51
N ALA A 53 -10.29 16.57 12.19
CA ALA A 53 -10.95 16.34 13.47
C ALA A 53 -12.19 15.44 13.33
N TRP A 54 -13.03 15.69 12.32
CA TRP A 54 -14.20 14.86 12.01
C TRP A 54 -13.81 13.42 11.65
N GLU A 55 -12.76 13.23 10.87
CA GLU A 55 -12.22 11.91 10.53
C GLU A 55 -11.73 11.17 11.79
N ALA A 56 -10.97 11.86 12.66
CA ALA A 56 -10.48 11.26 13.89
C ALA A 56 -11.62 10.84 14.85
N GLU A 57 -12.68 11.65 14.94
CA GLU A 57 -13.87 11.34 15.73
C GLU A 57 -14.64 10.14 15.15
N ALA A 58 -14.95 10.17 13.85
CA ALA A 58 -15.66 9.09 13.18
C ALA A 58 -14.88 7.76 13.20
N ARG A 59 -13.54 7.80 13.06
CA ARG A 59 -12.69 6.61 13.18
C ARG A 59 -12.75 6.00 14.59
N ARG A 60 -12.70 6.83 15.64
CA ARG A 60 -12.85 6.35 17.03
C ARG A 60 -14.23 5.74 17.25
N TRP A 61 -15.27 6.36 16.69
CA TRP A 61 -16.62 5.81 16.73
C TRP A 61 -16.70 4.45 16.04
N ALA A 62 -16.24 4.32 14.79
CA ALA A 62 -16.29 3.07 14.03
C ALA A 62 -15.54 1.93 14.75
N ARG A 63 -14.35 2.22 15.28
CA ARG A 63 -13.58 1.30 16.14
C ARG A 63 -14.39 0.84 17.35
N THR A 64 -14.96 1.79 18.09
CA THR A 64 -15.68 1.50 19.32
C THR A 64 -16.96 0.72 19.04
N LEU A 65 -17.70 1.08 17.98
CA LEU A 65 -18.90 0.37 17.52
C LEU A 65 -18.61 -1.10 17.22
N LEU A 66 -17.59 -1.38 16.40
CA LEU A 66 -17.21 -2.75 16.02
C LEU A 66 -16.52 -3.52 17.15
N LEU A 67 -16.06 -2.83 18.19
CA LEU A 67 -15.61 -3.44 19.43
C LEU A 67 -16.79 -3.86 20.32
N VAL A 68 -17.83 -3.02 20.44
CA VAL A 68 -18.94 -3.22 21.37
C VAL A 68 -19.98 -4.22 20.84
N THR A 69 -20.25 -4.24 19.54
CA THR A 69 -21.27 -5.13 18.96
C THR A 69 -20.86 -5.74 17.61
N SER A 70 -21.45 -6.91 17.32
CA SER A 70 -21.47 -7.53 15.99
C SER A 70 -22.87 -8.00 15.59
N GLU A 71 -23.89 -7.67 16.38
CA GLU A 71 -25.24 -8.16 16.13
C GLU A 71 -25.90 -7.35 15.00
N GLU A 72 -26.40 -8.08 14.01
CA GLU A 72 -27.00 -7.56 12.79
C GLU A 72 -28.06 -6.47 13.03
N HIS A 73 -28.89 -6.66 14.07
CA HIS A 73 -30.03 -5.81 14.35
C HIS A 73 -29.64 -4.37 14.76
N HIS A 74 -28.48 -4.18 15.40
CA HIS A 74 -27.96 -2.85 15.75
C HIS A 74 -27.45 -2.10 14.52
N PHE A 75 -26.81 -2.80 13.58
CA PHE A 75 -26.30 -2.20 12.34
C PHE A 75 -27.42 -1.80 11.37
N LYS A 76 -28.57 -2.47 11.43
CA LYS A 76 -29.73 -2.14 10.58
C LYS A 76 -30.15 -0.67 10.69
N GLN A 77 -30.13 -0.10 11.90
CA GLN A 77 -30.48 1.31 12.11
C GLN A 77 -29.46 2.26 11.44
N ILE A 78 -28.17 1.95 11.59
CA ILE A 78 -27.09 2.71 10.96
C ILE A 78 -27.20 2.62 9.43
N PHE A 79 -27.45 1.43 8.89
CA PHE A 79 -27.60 1.23 7.45
C PHE A 79 -28.82 1.95 6.87
N THR A 80 -29.97 1.89 7.55
CA THR A 80 -31.17 2.66 7.18
C THR A 80 -30.89 4.17 7.22
N PHE A 81 -30.09 4.63 8.19
CA PHE A 81 -29.66 6.02 8.24
C PHE A 81 -28.78 6.40 7.04
N LEU A 82 -27.81 5.55 6.68
CA LEU A 82 -26.93 5.77 5.54
C LEU A 82 -27.72 5.81 4.22
N GLU A 83 -28.67 4.91 4.03
CA GLU A 83 -29.58 4.90 2.86
C GLU A 83 -30.38 6.20 2.79
N LYS A 84 -31.00 6.61 3.91
CA LYS A 84 -31.79 7.84 3.98
C LYS A 84 -30.96 9.09 3.73
N CYS A 85 -29.72 9.14 4.21
CA CYS A 85 -28.81 10.26 3.96
C CYS A 85 -28.32 10.26 2.51
N GLY A 86 -27.86 9.12 2.00
CA GLY A 86 -27.34 8.95 0.65
C GLY A 86 -28.37 9.26 -0.44
N ASN A 87 -29.63 8.85 -0.24
CA ASN A 87 -30.72 9.16 -1.16
C ASN A 87 -31.03 10.66 -1.27
N LYS A 88 -30.62 11.46 -0.29
CA LYS A 88 -30.81 12.90 -0.31
C LYS A 88 -29.59 13.68 -0.83
N LEU A 89 -28.52 13.02 -1.27
CA LEU A 89 -27.37 13.68 -1.87
C LEU A 89 -27.74 14.37 -3.20
N SER A 90 -28.77 13.88 -3.89
CA SER A 90 -29.32 14.46 -5.11
C SER A 90 -30.19 15.71 -4.86
N GLU A 91 -30.63 15.93 -3.61
CA GLU A 91 -31.44 17.10 -3.22
C GLU A 91 -30.52 18.29 -2.94
N HIS A 92 -30.19 19.08 -3.97
CA HIS A 92 -29.32 20.25 -3.85
C HIS A 92 -29.87 21.28 -2.85
N SER A 93 -29.22 21.38 -1.69
CA SER A 93 -29.44 22.45 -0.72
C SER A 93 -28.12 23.09 -0.31
N SER A 94 -28.00 24.40 -0.52
CA SER A 94 -26.79 25.19 -0.18
C SER A 94 -26.45 25.15 1.31
N THR A 95 -27.41 24.76 2.15
CA THR A 95 -27.31 24.62 3.61
C THR A 95 -26.73 23.28 4.08
N ARG A 96 -26.40 22.33 3.17
CA ARG A 96 -26.01 20.96 3.53
C ARG A 96 -24.54 20.58 3.31
N LYS A 97 -23.70 21.51 2.80
CA LYS A 97 -22.30 21.22 2.39
C LYS A 97 -21.43 20.52 3.44
N CYS A 98 -21.59 20.86 4.72
CA CYS A 98 -20.84 20.24 5.83
C CYS A 98 -21.36 18.82 6.15
N ALA A 99 -22.67 18.61 6.04
CA ALA A 99 -23.29 17.31 6.30
C ALA A 99 -22.88 16.29 5.23
N ASP A 100 -22.75 16.69 3.96
CA ASP A 100 -22.38 15.76 2.89
C ASP A 100 -20.96 15.18 3.09
N VAL A 101 -19.99 16.00 3.51
CA VAL A 101 -18.63 15.54 3.82
C VAL A 101 -18.61 14.60 5.03
N LYS A 102 -19.33 14.96 6.09
CA LYS A 102 -19.46 14.11 7.27
C LYS A 102 -20.09 12.76 6.96
N PHE A 103 -21.05 12.72 6.03
CA PHE A 103 -21.62 11.47 5.54
C PHE A 103 -20.58 10.58 4.86
N PHE A 104 -19.74 11.15 3.97
CA PHE A 104 -18.65 10.41 3.34
C PHE A 104 -17.62 9.91 4.36
N ILE A 105 -17.25 10.73 5.35
CA ILE A 105 -16.32 10.36 6.43
C ILE A 105 -16.82 9.13 7.20
N ILE A 106 -18.11 9.09 7.56
CA ILE A 106 -18.71 7.95 8.28
C ILE A 106 -18.54 6.66 7.48
N ILE A 107 -18.84 6.69 6.18
CA ILE A 107 -18.74 5.51 5.32
C ILE A 107 -17.30 5.02 5.20
N ILE A 108 -16.37 5.93 4.93
CA ILE A 108 -14.94 5.60 4.81
C ILE A 108 -14.43 4.97 6.11
N CYS A 109 -14.72 5.58 7.26
CA CYS A 109 -14.26 5.06 8.55
C CYS A 109 -14.86 3.68 8.87
N LEU A 110 -16.12 3.41 8.48
CA LEU A 110 -16.73 2.09 8.64
C LEU A 110 -16.04 1.05 7.75
N ILE A 111 -15.80 1.37 6.47
CA ILE A 111 -15.10 0.48 5.53
C ILE A 111 -13.70 0.15 6.05
N GLU A 112 -12.91 1.17 6.42
CA GLU A 112 -11.54 1.01 6.94
C GLU A 112 -11.50 0.06 8.15
N GLU A 113 -12.42 0.23 9.11
CA GLU A 113 -12.44 -0.62 10.31
C GLU A 113 -12.99 -2.03 10.06
N LEU A 114 -13.94 -2.19 9.13
CA LEU A 114 -14.42 -3.50 8.70
C LEU A 114 -13.32 -4.29 7.99
N GLU A 115 -12.53 -3.65 7.12
CA GLU A 115 -11.35 -4.25 6.49
C GLU A 115 -10.33 -4.73 7.53
N VAL A 116 -10.02 -3.90 8.52
CA VAL A 116 -9.08 -4.26 9.60
C VAL A 116 -9.59 -5.49 10.35
N ARG A 117 -10.89 -5.54 10.64
CA ARG A 117 -11.51 -6.67 11.35
C ARG A 117 -11.50 -7.96 10.53
N GLN A 118 -11.86 -7.89 9.25
CA GLN A 118 -11.86 -9.04 8.36
C GLN A 118 -10.46 -9.63 8.20
N LYS A 119 -9.45 -8.77 7.99
CA LYS A 119 -8.05 -9.18 7.80
C LYS A 119 -7.47 -9.84 9.06
N LYS A 120 -7.91 -9.43 10.27
CA LYS A 120 -7.55 -10.10 11.55
C LYS A 120 -8.16 -11.51 11.66
N LEU A 121 -9.38 -11.70 11.16
CA LEU A 121 -10.09 -12.99 11.24
C LEU A 121 -9.44 -14.05 10.32
N VAL A 122 -9.01 -13.65 9.12
CA VAL A 122 -8.32 -14.54 8.17
C VAL A 122 -7.00 -15.07 8.76
N HIS A 123 -6.24 -14.24 9.49
CA HIS A 123 -4.99 -14.67 10.12
C HIS A 123 -5.21 -15.64 11.30
N GLN A 124 -6.28 -15.44 12.07
CA GLN A 124 -6.64 -16.38 13.14
C GLN A 124 -7.05 -17.73 12.56
N ASN A 125 -7.81 -17.76 11.46
CA ASN A 125 -8.18 -19.02 10.83
C ASN A 125 -6.98 -19.77 10.22
N ASN A 126 -5.98 -19.06 9.70
CA ASN A 126 -4.76 -19.68 9.20
C ASN A 126 -3.86 -20.21 10.33
N ALA A 127 -3.85 -19.55 11.49
CA ALA A 127 -3.12 -20.02 12.69
C ALA A 127 -3.85 -21.14 13.48
N ILE A 128 -5.18 -21.26 13.32
CA ILE A 128 -6.05 -22.17 14.10
C ILE A 128 -6.50 -23.39 13.25
N ALA A 129 -5.77 -23.74 12.18
CA ALA A 129 -5.96 -25.01 11.49
C ALA A 129 -5.69 -26.26 12.37
N GLY A 130 -5.30 -26.07 13.64
CA GLY A 130 -5.13 -27.11 14.66
C GLY A 130 -5.95 -26.89 15.94
N GLY A 131 -7.25 -26.65 15.88
CA GLY A 131 -8.12 -26.74 17.07
C GLY A 131 -9.44 -25.96 16.97
N GLY A 132 -10.56 -26.68 16.84
CA GLY A 132 -11.88 -26.07 16.61
C GLY A 132 -12.42 -25.21 17.77
N SER A 133 -12.99 -24.05 17.42
CA SER A 133 -14.28 -23.54 17.95
C SER A 133 -14.73 -22.19 17.35
N ASP A 134 -13.95 -21.52 16.49
CA ASP A 134 -14.25 -20.13 16.04
C ASP A 134 -15.15 -19.99 14.79
N THR A 135 -15.79 -21.07 14.31
CA THR A 135 -16.58 -21.05 13.07
C THR A 135 -17.86 -20.19 13.13
N THR A 136 -18.38 -19.87 14.32
CA THR A 136 -19.61 -19.06 14.48
C THR A 136 -19.38 -17.56 14.25
N ASN A 137 -18.24 -17.03 14.69
CA ASN A 137 -17.90 -15.60 14.55
C ASN A 137 -17.66 -15.19 13.09
N GLY A 138 -17.20 -16.11 12.24
CA GLY A 138 -16.97 -15.87 10.81
C GLY A 138 -18.26 -15.75 9.99
N LEU A 139 -19.30 -16.51 10.36
CA LEU A 139 -20.60 -16.52 9.67
C LEU A 139 -21.38 -15.22 9.93
N GLU A 140 -21.42 -14.74 11.18
CA GLU A 140 -22.06 -13.47 11.55
C GLU A 140 -21.38 -12.26 10.88
N HIS A 141 -20.05 -12.30 10.78
CA HIS A 141 -19.29 -11.21 10.14
C HIS A 141 -19.58 -11.11 8.63
N ARG A 142 -19.72 -12.25 7.94
CA ARG A 142 -20.07 -12.29 6.51
C ARG A 142 -21.48 -11.72 6.25
N ALA A 143 -22.44 -12.02 7.11
CA ALA A 143 -23.81 -11.50 6.99
C ALA A 143 -23.86 -9.96 7.13
N LEU A 144 -23.15 -9.42 8.13
CA LEU A 144 -23.03 -7.97 8.34
C LEU A 144 -22.41 -7.27 7.14
N THR A 145 -21.33 -7.84 6.59
CA THR A 145 -20.67 -7.28 5.41
C THR A 145 -21.58 -7.25 4.19
N GLN A 146 -22.33 -8.32 3.93
CA GLN A 146 -23.30 -8.38 2.82
C GLN A 146 -24.45 -7.38 2.98
N MET A 147 -24.91 -7.14 4.20
CA MET A 147 -25.92 -6.11 4.45
C MET A 147 -25.39 -4.70 4.20
N PHE A 148 -24.19 -4.41 4.70
CA PHE A 148 -23.56 -3.11 4.50
C PHE A 148 -23.33 -2.85 3.01
N GLU A 149 -22.82 -3.84 2.29
CA GLU A 149 -22.63 -3.81 0.84
C GLU A 149 -23.95 -3.45 0.11
N LYS A 150 -25.05 -4.15 0.41
CA LYS A 150 -26.36 -3.87 -0.20
C LYS A 150 -26.81 -2.44 0.05
N SER A 151 -26.64 -1.94 1.28
CA SER A 151 -26.99 -0.56 1.61
C SER A 151 -26.13 0.45 0.86
N LEU A 152 -24.82 0.21 0.73
CA LEU A 152 -23.92 1.08 -0.06
C LEU A 152 -24.26 1.07 -1.55
N LEU A 153 -24.53 -0.11 -2.13
CA LEU A 153 -24.94 -0.25 -3.53
C LEU A 153 -26.21 0.54 -3.84
N SER A 154 -27.17 0.57 -2.91
CA SER A 154 -28.43 1.31 -3.09
C SER A 154 -28.26 2.83 -3.22
N VAL A 155 -27.15 3.38 -2.69
CA VAL A 155 -26.87 4.83 -2.71
C VAL A 155 -25.70 5.21 -3.62
N LEU A 156 -24.98 4.24 -4.19
CA LEU A 156 -23.78 4.47 -5.00
C LEU A 156 -24.03 5.42 -6.19
N GLU A 157 -25.14 5.26 -6.91
CA GLU A 157 -25.50 6.15 -8.02
C GLU A 157 -25.68 7.61 -7.59
N ASN A 158 -26.29 7.84 -6.43
CA ASN A 158 -26.45 9.18 -5.88
C ASN A 158 -25.11 9.78 -5.46
N MET A 159 -24.19 8.96 -4.92
CA MET A 159 -22.83 9.39 -4.62
C MET A 159 -22.06 9.75 -5.89
N VAL A 160 -22.15 8.93 -6.94
CA VAL A 160 -21.51 9.19 -8.24
C VAL A 160 -22.05 10.47 -8.87
N ALA A 161 -23.38 10.68 -8.87
CA ALA A 161 -23.99 11.89 -9.39
C ALA A 161 -23.52 13.15 -8.64
N PHE A 162 -23.44 13.09 -7.31
CA PHE A 162 -22.92 14.16 -6.48
C PHE A 162 -21.44 14.45 -6.74
N SER A 163 -20.61 13.40 -6.83
CA SER A 163 -19.18 13.53 -7.11
C SER A 163 -18.94 14.16 -8.49
N LYS A 164 -19.66 13.71 -9.53
CA LYS A 164 -19.60 14.29 -10.88
C LYS A 164 -19.82 15.80 -10.88
N GLN A 165 -20.84 16.27 -10.16
CA GLN A 165 -21.12 17.69 -10.06
C GLN A 165 -20.02 18.44 -9.27
N SER A 166 -19.56 17.84 -8.17
CA SER A 166 -18.55 18.44 -7.28
C SER A 166 -17.18 18.58 -7.96
N CYS A 167 -16.83 17.70 -8.91
CA CYS A 167 -15.56 17.74 -9.65
C CYS A 167 -15.34 19.01 -10.47
N SER A 168 -16.41 19.75 -10.80
CA SER A 168 -16.31 21.04 -11.53
C SER A 168 -15.39 22.07 -10.84
N VAL A 169 -15.19 21.95 -9.53
CA VAL A 169 -14.26 22.80 -8.75
C VAL A 169 -12.82 22.70 -9.23
N PHE A 170 -12.36 21.54 -9.71
CA PHE A 170 -10.98 21.41 -10.18
C PHE A 170 -10.72 22.21 -11.45
N TRP A 171 -11.78 22.52 -12.21
CA TRP A 171 -11.71 23.14 -13.55
C TRP A 171 -12.07 24.63 -13.56
N LEU A 172 -12.07 25.29 -12.39
CA LEU A 172 -12.39 26.71 -12.26
C LEU A 172 -11.41 27.57 -13.09
N LYS A 173 -11.90 28.21 -14.16
CA LYS A 173 -11.10 29.03 -15.10
C LYS A 173 -10.85 30.47 -14.64
N ASN A 174 -11.68 31.00 -13.73
CA ASN A 174 -11.60 32.39 -13.27
C ASN A 174 -11.38 32.44 -11.77
N THR A 175 -10.17 32.81 -11.39
CA THR A 175 -9.94 33.47 -10.11
C THR A 175 -9.03 34.65 -10.40
N ASP A 176 -9.60 35.84 -10.39
CA ASP A 176 -8.81 37.07 -10.17
C ASP A 176 -7.89 36.83 -8.97
N ASN A 177 -6.74 37.51 -8.93
CA ASN A 177 -5.73 37.39 -7.88
C ASN A 177 -6.34 37.70 -6.50
N MET A 178 -6.95 36.68 -5.89
CA MET A 178 -7.41 36.72 -4.50
C MET A 178 -6.17 36.64 -3.64
N ASP A 179 -6.06 37.50 -2.62
CA ASP A 179 -4.96 37.43 -1.65
C ASP A 179 -4.95 36.04 -1.01
N LEU A 180 -3.95 35.23 -1.39
CA LEU A 180 -3.81 33.87 -0.90
C LEU A 180 -3.33 33.91 0.55
N PRO A 181 -3.88 33.06 1.43
CA PRO A 181 -3.45 33.01 2.82
C PRO A 181 -1.94 32.74 2.92
N CYS A 182 -1.25 33.53 3.77
CA CYS A 182 0.16 33.34 4.06
C CYS A 182 0.39 31.95 4.69
N SER A 183 1.54 31.34 4.40
CA SER A 183 1.83 29.91 4.67
C SER A 183 2.06 29.53 6.15
N ILE A 184 1.42 30.21 7.11
CA ILE A 184 1.82 30.16 8.53
C ILE A 184 0.63 29.81 9.44
N LYS A 185 -0.09 28.73 9.13
CA LYS A 185 -1.02 28.11 10.11
C LYS A 185 -0.73 26.64 10.38
N GLY A 186 0.35 26.08 9.84
CA GLY A 186 0.84 24.76 10.29
C GLY A 186 1.63 24.90 11.58
N ARG A 187 1.41 24.00 12.55
CA ARG A 187 2.41 23.75 13.61
C ARG A 187 3.77 23.48 12.95
N LEU A 188 4.88 23.87 13.57
CA LEU A 188 6.22 23.49 13.10
C LEU A 188 6.26 21.96 12.91
N GLY A 189 6.36 21.50 11.65
CA GLY A 189 6.34 20.07 11.29
C GLY A 189 4.96 19.43 11.05
N GLY A 190 3.86 20.20 11.07
CA GLY A 190 2.51 19.71 10.72
C GLY A 190 2.21 19.73 9.21
N PRO A 191 1.15 19.05 8.74
CA PRO A 191 0.77 19.05 7.33
C PRO A 191 0.54 20.47 6.82
N SER A 192 1.03 20.78 5.62
CA SER A 192 0.86 22.10 5.02
C SER A 192 -0.60 22.31 4.62
N GLN A 193 -1.27 23.32 5.18
CA GLN A 193 -2.60 23.74 4.75
C GLN A 193 -2.60 24.16 3.27
N ARG A 194 -3.74 24.02 2.61
CA ARG A 194 -3.92 24.46 1.21
C ARG A 194 -3.80 25.97 1.09
N ARG A 195 -3.12 26.44 0.05
CA ARG A 195 -3.02 27.88 -0.26
C ARG A 195 -4.22 28.32 -1.10
N LEU A 196 -5.42 28.16 -0.56
CA LEU A 196 -6.69 28.49 -1.21
C LEU A 196 -7.57 29.29 -0.24
N ALA A 197 -8.45 30.13 -0.78
CA ALA A 197 -9.48 30.79 0.03
C ALA A 197 -10.40 29.74 0.66
N THR A 198 -10.86 29.97 1.90
CA THR A 198 -11.63 28.98 2.68
C THR A 198 -12.86 28.45 1.93
N SER A 199 -13.54 29.29 1.15
CA SER A 199 -14.69 28.88 0.32
C SER A 199 -14.32 27.86 -0.77
N ILE A 200 -13.15 28.03 -1.40
CA ILE A 200 -12.61 27.10 -2.39
C ILE A 200 -12.12 25.84 -1.67
N THR A 201 -11.41 25.99 -0.56
CA THR A 201 -10.92 24.88 0.27
C THR A 201 -12.05 23.93 0.68
N SER A 202 -13.17 24.44 1.21
CA SER A 202 -14.30 23.59 1.59
C SER A 202 -14.86 22.82 0.38
N SER A 203 -14.97 23.48 -0.78
CA SER A 203 -15.52 22.84 -1.99
C SER A 203 -14.56 21.81 -2.59
N VAL A 204 -13.25 22.06 -2.50
CA VAL A 204 -12.20 21.10 -2.87
C VAL A 204 -12.22 19.88 -1.95
N LEU A 205 -12.30 20.09 -0.64
CA LEU A 205 -12.40 19.02 0.35
C LEU A 205 -13.66 18.18 0.15
N GLN A 206 -14.80 18.83 -0.13
CA GLN A 206 -16.04 18.15 -0.49
C GLN A 206 -15.84 17.19 -1.66
N CYS A 207 -15.18 17.66 -2.72
CA CYS A 207 -14.90 16.86 -3.89
C CYS A 207 -13.96 15.69 -3.56
N ILE A 208 -12.80 15.95 -2.93
CA ILE A 208 -11.82 14.91 -2.56
C ILE A 208 -12.45 13.81 -1.72
N TRP A 209 -13.22 14.18 -0.69
CA TRP A 209 -13.87 13.20 0.19
C TRP A 209 -14.98 12.42 -0.50
N SER A 210 -15.72 13.05 -1.41
CA SER A 210 -16.69 12.34 -2.25
C SER A 210 -16.01 11.32 -3.17
N MET A 211 -14.89 11.70 -3.82
CA MET A 211 -14.12 10.82 -4.68
C MET A 211 -13.49 9.67 -3.89
N ARG A 212 -12.87 9.96 -2.73
CA ARG A 212 -12.34 8.94 -1.81
C ARG A 212 -13.43 7.97 -1.37
N CYS A 213 -14.63 8.45 -1.07
CA CYS A 213 -15.73 7.59 -0.65
C CYS A 213 -16.20 6.69 -1.79
N VAL A 214 -16.45 7.23 -2.99
CA VAL A 214 -16.85 6.42 -4.15
C VAL A 214 -15.78 5.37 -4.46
N SER A 215 -14.51 5.76 -4.48
CA SER A 215 -13.37 4.85 -4.65
C SER A 215 -13.33 3.74 -3.59
N SER A 216 -13.53 4.09 -2.32
CA SER A 216 -13.52 3.12 -1.20
C SER A 216 -14.70 2.15 -1.29
N VAL A 217 -15.89 2.64 -1.65
CA VAL A 217 -17.08 1.80 -1.83
C VAL A 217 -16.89 0.84 -3.01
N VAL A 218 -16.38 1.33 -4.14
CA VAL A 218 -16.10 0.47 -5.32
C VAL A 218 -15.07 -0.60 -4.96
N SER A 219 -13.95 -0.22 -4.34
CA SER A 219 -12.90 -1.17 -3.95
C SER A 219 -13.41 -2.20 -2.94
N TRP A 220 -14.16 -1.77 -1.92
CA TRP A 220 -14.75 -2.65 -0.92
C TRP A 220 -15.72 -3.65 -1.55
N CYS A 221 -16.69 -3.16 -2.34
CA CYS A 221 -17.73 -4.02 -2.89
C CYS A 221 -17.21 -4.96 -4.01
N ASN A 222 -16.17 -4.58 -4.75
CA ASN A 222 -15.50 -5.44 -5.74
C ASN A 222 -15.01 -6.77 -5.15
N HIS A 223 -14.73 -6.84 -3.84
CA HIS A 223 -14.32 -8.07 -3.18
C HIS A 223 -15.48 -9.08 -2.96
N TYR A 224 -16.73 -8.64 -3.09
CA TYR A 224 -17.92 -9.42 -2.71
C TYR A 224 -18.90 -9.66 -3.86
N THR A 225 -18.97 -8.74 -4.82
CA THR A 225 -19.88 -8.83 -5.97
C THR A 225 -19.15 -8.56 -7.29
N SER A 226 -19.43 -9.41 -8.28
CA SER A 226 -18.94 -9.25 -9.66
C SER A 226 -20.00 -8.64 -10.59
N ASP A 227 -20.95 -7.88 -10.03
CA ASP A 227 -22.20 -7.48 -10.71
C ASP A 227 -22.04 -6.27 -11.65
N VAL A 228 -22.98 -6.17 -12.61
CA VAL A 228 -23.14 -5.06 -13.57
C VAL A 228 -23.37 -3.70 -12.88
N SER A 229 -23.75 -3.70 -11.59
CA SER A 229 -24.05 -2.50 -10.80
C SER A 229 -22.88 -1.54 -10.59
N PHE A 230 -21.63 -1.96 -10.86
CA PHE A 230 -20.46 -1.08 -10.73
C PHE A 230 -20.13 -0.30 -11.99
N HIS A 231 -20.80 -0.56 -13.11
CA HIS A 231 -20.37 -0.04 -14.41
C HIS A 231 -20.42 1.49 -14.51
N SER A 232 -21.44 2.11 -13.92
CA SER A 232 -21.58 3.57 -13.87
C SER A 232 -20.46 4.22 -13.04
N ALA A 233 -20.16 3.68 -11.86
CA ALA A 233 -19.13 4.16 -10.95
C ALA A 233 -17.74 3.96 -11.55
N PHE A 234 -17.44 2.79 -12.10
CA PHE A 234 -16.16 2.52 -12.74
C PHE A 234 -15.92 3.39 -13.98
N SER A 235 -16.94 3.55 -14.82
CA SER A 235 -16.88 4.46 -15.98
C SER A 235 -16.61 5.89 -15.55
N PHE A 236 -17.26 6.36 -14.48
CA PHE A 236 -17.05 7.69 -13.94
C PHE A 236 -15.61 7.88 -13.43
N LEU A 237 -15.10 6.92 -12.65
CA LEU A 237 -13.73 6.95 -12.14
C LEU A 237 -12.70 6.97 -13.28
N TRP A 238 -12.91 6.16 -14.32
CA TRP A 238 -12.05 6.15 -15.51
C TRP A 238 -12.10 7.46 -16.30
N GLU A 239 -13.29 8.03 -16.50
CA GLU A 239 -13.45 9.35 -17.15
C GLU A 239 -12.74 10.45 -16.37
N PHE A 240 -12.86 10.42 -15.03
CA PHE A 240 -12.17 11.37 -14.17
C PHE A 240 -10.64 11.32 -14.35
N CYS A 241 -10.04 10.13 -14.48
CA CYS A 241 -8.60 10.00 -14.74
C CYS A 241 -8.18 10.77 -16.01
N TRP A 242 -8.93 10.60 -17.10
CA TRP A 242 -8.64 11.29 -18.36
C TRP A 242 -8.88 12.79 -18.27
N GLU A 243 -9.96 13.22 -17.60
CA GLU A 243 -10.25 14.64 -17.38
C GLU A 243 -9.11 15.34 -16.64
N VAL A 244 -8.60 14.73 -15.54
CA VAL A 244 -7.47 15.28 -14.75
C VAL A 244 -6.19 15.36 -15.57
N ILE A 245 -5.95 14.40 -16.47
CA ILE A 245 -4.71 14.33 -17.25
C ILE A 245 -4.76 15.23 -18.49
N GLN A 246 -5.93 15.42 -19.08
CA GLN A 246 -6.12 16.29 -20.25
C GLN A 246 -6.25 17.77 -19.86
N HIS A 247 -6.78 18.09 -18.68
CA HIS A 247 -6.89 19.48 -18.22
C HIS A 247 -5.54 19.99 -17.69
N CYS A 248 -5.02 21.03 -18.35
CA CYS A 248 -3.73 21.65 -18.04
C CYS A 248 -3.86 23.17 -17.99
N THR A 249 -4.17 23.75 -16.82
CA THR A 249 -4.12 25.22 -16.64
C THR A 249 -3.30 25.62 -15.42
N TYR A 250 -2.02 25.94 -15.67
CA TYR A 250 -1.00 26.17 -14.62
C TYR A 250 -0.57 27.63 -14.44
N ALA A 251 -1.27 28.59 -15.06
CA ALA A 251 -0.79 29.97 -15.15
C ALA A 251 -0.85 30.73 -13.80
N THR A 252 -1.59 30.23 -12.81
CA THR A 252 -1.81 30.90 -11.52
C THR A 252 -1.54 29.95 -10.35
N GLU A 253 -1.23 30.51 -9.17
CA GLU A 253 -1.05 29.72 -7.94
C GLU A 253 -2.31 28.97 -7.53
N ILE A 254 -3.48 29.60 -7.70
CA ILE A 254 -4.76 28.97 -7.46
C ILE A 254 -4.96 27.79 -8.41
N GLY A 255 -4.66 27.95 -9.70
CA GLY A 255 -4.72 26.87 -10.68
C GLY A 255 -3.81 25.71 -10.31
N ALA A 256 -2.57 25.99 -9.92
CA ALA A 256 -1.62 24.98 -9.48
C ALA A 256 -2.09 24.21 -8.22
N GLU A 257 -2.68 24.90 -7.25
CA GLU A 257 -3.26 24.29 -6.05
C GLU A 257 -4.49 23.43 -6.34
N LEU A 258 -5.34 23.85 -7.30
CA LEU A 258 -6.49 23.05 -7.74
C LEU A 258 -6.05 21.76 -8.47
N HIS A 259 -5.01 21.82 -9.30
CA HIS A 259 -4.46 20.61 -9.94
C HIS A 259 -3.81 19.68 -8.91
N LEU A 260 -3.09 20.23 -7.92
CA LEU A 260 -2.55 19.44 -6.82
C LEU A 260 -3.67 18.70 -6.05
N ALA A 261 -4.79 19.38 -5.80
CA ALA A 261 -5.96 18.76 -5.19
C ALA A 261 -6.64 17.72 -6.11
N ALA A 262 -6.64 17.93 -7.43
CA ALA A 262 -7.13 16.96 -8.39
C ALA A 262 -6.26 15.68 -8.39
N TYR A 263 -4.93 15.80 -8.25
CA TYR A 263 -4.04 14.65 -8.12
C TYR A 263 -4.21 13.88 -6.81
N GLU A 264 -4.54 14.58 -5.72
CA GLU A 264 -4.93 13.93 -4.46
C GLU A 264 -6.20 13.10 -4.62
N ALA A 265 -7.24 13.64 -5.27
CA ALA A 265 -8.43 12.86 -5.60
C ALA A 265 -8.08 11.68 -6.53
N LEU A 266 -7.25 11.93 -7.55
CA LEU A 266 -6.81 10.92 -8.52
C LEU A 266 -6.08 9.75 -7.86
N ALA A 267 -5.31 9.97 -6.79
CA ALA A 267 -4.64 8.89 -6.06
C ALA A 267 -5.63 7.87 -5.52
N TYR A 268 -6.76 8.31 -4.94
CA TYR A 268 -7.81 7.40 -4.46
C TYR A 268 -8.53 6.70 -5.63
N VAL A 269 -8.74 7.41 -6.74
CA VAL A 269 -9.36 6.85 -7.95
C VAL A 269 -8.51 5.73 -8.54
N LEU A 270 -7.22 6.00 -8.78
CA LEU A 270 -6.29 5.01 -9.34
C LEU A 270 -6.12 3.81 -8.41
N ALA A 271 -6.05 4.03 -7.10
CA ALA A 271 -6.00 2.94 -6.13
C ALA A 271 -7.24 2.03 -6.26
N ALA A 272 -8.45 2.58 -6.34
CA ALA A 272 -9.66 1.78 -6.53
C ALA A 272 -9.68 1.04 -7.87
N LEU A 273 -9.27 1.70 -8.97
CA LEU A 273 -9.16 1.06 -10.28
C LEU A 273 -8.17 -0.11 -10.29
N SER A 274 -7.06 0.01 -9.54
CA SER A 274 -6.06 -1.07 -9.41
C SER A 274 -6.57 -2.30 -8.65
N THR A 275 -7.65 -2.18 -7.87
CA THR A 275 -8.26 -3.31 -7.16
C THR A 275 -9.32 -4.06 -7.96
N ALA A 276 -9.69 -3.56 -9.14
CA ALA A 276 -10.73 -4.21 -9.95
C ALA A 276 -10.20 -5.48 -10.64
N PRO A 277 -11.04 -6.53 -10.77
CA PRO A 277 -10.71 -7.71 -11.55
C PRO A 277 -10.29 -7.33 -12.98
N PHE A 278 -9.17 -7.87 -13.43
CA PHE A 278 -8.59 -7.48 -14.72
C PHE A 278 -9.52 -7.71 -15.92
N SER A 279 -10.37 -8.74 -15.89
CA SER A 279 -11.39 -8.97 -16.93
C SER A 279 -12.42 -7.84 -17.01
N GLN A 280 -12.87 -7.32 -15.87
CA GLN A 280 -13.76 -6.16 -15.81
C GLN A 280 -13.03 -4.91 -16.29
N PHE A 281 -11.77 -4.70 -15.91
CA PHE A 281 -11.00 -3.57 -16.43
C PHE A 281 -10.88 -3.59 -17.97
N LEU A 282 -10.62 -4.75 -18.56
CA LEU A 282 -10.53 -4.92 -20.01
C LEU A 282 -11.88 -4.72 -20.73
N ASP A 283 -12.96 -5.35 -20.28
CA ASP A 283 -14.29 -5.22 -20.90
C ASP A 283 -14.73 -3.75 -20.99
N PHE A 284 -14.37 -2.95 -19.98
CA PHE A 284 -14.67 -1.51 -19.95
C PHE A 284 -13.80 -0.68 -20.88
N MET A 285 -12.53 -1.06 -21.03
CA MET A 285 -11.64 -0.36 -21.95
C MET A 285 -11.93 -0.71 -23.41
N GLU A 286 -12.37 -1.94 -23.71
CA GLU A 286 -12.77 -2.37 -25.05
C GLU A 286 -14.08 -1.70 -25.49
N THR A 287 -15.05 -1.51 -24.59
CA THR A 287 -16.36 -0.92 -24.93
C THR A 287 -16.31 0.56 -25.33
N LYS A 288 -15.23 1.29 -25.00
CA LYS A 288 -15.04 2.69 -25.40
C LYS A 288 -14.03 2.90 -26.53
N GLN A 289 -13.24 1.89 -26.93
CA GLN A 289 -12.16 2.07 -27.90
C GLN A 289 -12.03 0.88 -28.85
N THR A 290 -12.07 1.15 -30.16
CA THR A 290 -11.92 0.13 -31.20
C THR A 290 -10.53 -0.54 -31.16
N ASN A 291 -10.51 -1.81 -30.77
CA ASN A 291 -9.53 -2.90 -31.05
C ASN A 291 -8.14 -2.48 -31.56
N GLN A 292 -7.31 -1.90 -30.69
CA GLN A 292 -5.82 -1.85 -30.69
C GLN A 292 -5.25 -0.82 -29.69
N THR A 293 -6.11 -0.02 -29.04
CA THR A 293 -5.76 1.22 -28.31
C THR A 293 -5.62 1.08 -26.79
N ILE A 294 -5.97 -0.06 -26.21
CA ILE A 294 -5.85 -0.32 -24.75
C ILE A 294 -4.41 -0.16 -24.26
N ILE A 295 -3.45 -0.72 -25.00
CA ILE A 295 -2.01 -0.63 -24.72
C ILE A 295 -1.52 0.83 -24.82
N LEU A 296 -2.02 1.56 -25.81
CA LEU A 296 -1.69 2.98 -25.98
C LEU A 296 -2.28 3.84 -24.87
N SER A 297 -3.34 3.39 -24.20
CA SER A 297 -4.06 4.19 -23.21
C SER A 297 -3.32 4.31 -21.87
N LEU A 298 -2.78 3.22 -21.31
CA LEU A 298 -2.05 3.27 -20.02
C LEU A 298 -0.65 3.88 -20.18
N ASP A 299 0.06 3.55 -21.26
CA ASP A 299 1.37 4.15 -21.58
C ASP A 299 1.24 5.67 -21.81
N LEU A 300 0.23 6.10 -22.58
CA LEU A 300 -0.08 7.52 -22.78
C LEU A 300 -0.50 8.20 -21.48
N LEU A 301 -1.31 7.53 -20.67
CA LEU A 301 -1.77 8.07 -19.39
C LEU A 301 -0.58 8.31 -18.45
N ALA A 302 0.31 7.33 -18.28
CA ALA A 302 1.49 7.46 -17.43
C ALA A 302 2.46 8.55 -17.94
N THR A 303 2.76 8.56 -19.23
CA THR A 303 3.67 9.56 -19.82
C THR A 303 3.11 10.97 -19.76
N THR A 304 1.81 11.15 -20.04
CA THR A 304 1.14 12.46 -19.95
C THR A 304 1.05 12.92 -18.50
N PHE A 305 0.72 12.03 -17.57
CA PHE A 305 0.69 12.33 -16.13
C PHE A 305 2.06 12.83 -15.64
N LEU A 306 3.14 12.10 -15.93
CA LEU A 306 4.50 12.51 -15.54
C LEU A 306 4.92 13.82 -16.20
N GLY A 307 4.57 14.02 -17.47
CA GLY A 307 4.77 15.28 -18.18
C GLY A 307 4.08 16.46 -17.48
N ASN A 308 2.84 16.28 -17.05
CA ASN A 308 2.07 17.31 -16.34
C ASN A 308 2.67 17.61 -14.96
N ILE A 309 3.09 16.60 -14.20
CA ILE A 309 3.80 16.78 -12.93
C ILE A 309 5.08 17.60 -13.13
N ASN A 310 5.88 17.24 -14.14
CA ASN A 310 7.11 17.94 -14.44
C ASN A 310 6.86 19.41 -14.84
N ASN A 311 5.84 19.67 -15.67
CA ASN A 311 5.43 21.03 -16.02
C ASN A 311 5.01 21.84 -14.78
N LEU A 312 4.28 21.22 -13.84
CA LEU A 312 3.87 21.88 -12.60
C LEU A 312 5.07 22.22 -11.69
N LEU A 313 6.10 21.36 -11.68
CA LEU A 313 7.34 21.59 -10.95
C LEU A 313 8.21 22.68 -11.60
N THR A 314 8.32 22.72 -12.94
CA THR A 314 9.14 23.68 -13.67
C THR A 314 8.55 25.08 -13.74
N ASN A 315 7.22 25.20 -13.78
CA ASN A 315 6.53 26.50 -13.80
C ASN A 315 6.81 27.38 -12.58
N GLY A 316 7.33 26.80 -11.49
CA GLY A 316 7.85 27.55 -10.35
C GLY A 316 6.79 28.13 -9.41
N VAL A 317 5.51 27.99 -9.75
CA VAL A 317 4.36 28.59 -9.05
C VAL A 317 4.13 28.00 -7.66
N LEU A 318 4.31 26.69 -7.50
CA LEU A 318 4.15 26.03 -6.19
C LEU A 318 5.33 26.32 -5.25
N THR A 319 5.02 26.56 -3.98
CA THR A 319 6.04 26.66 -2.91
C THR A 319 6.70 25.32 -2.60
N ARG A 320 7.85 25.35 -1.92
CA ARG A 320 8.63 24.14 -1.58
C ARG A 320 7.80 23.07 -0.84
N SER A 321 6.99 23.47 0.14
CA SER A 321 6.15 22.53 0.91
C SER A 321 5.08 21.89 0.03
N ARG A 322 4.45 22.66 -0.86
CA ARG A 322 3.42 22.16 -1.77
C ARG A 322 4.00 21.28 -2.86
N ARG A 323 5.24 21.53 -3.32
CA ARG A 323 5.99 20.60 -4.18
C ARG A 323 6.25 19.26 -3.48
N ALA A 324 6.54 19.25 -2.18
CA ALA A 324 6.70 17.99 -1.44
C ALA A 324 5.38 17.20 -1.36
N VAL A 325 4.24 17.88 -1.18
CA VAL A 325 2.91 17.25 -1.25
C VAL A 325 2.63 16.70 -2.64
N LEU A 326 2.96 17.46 -3.70
CA LEU A 326 2.84 17.02 -5.09
C LEU A 326 3.65 15.74 -5.35
N MET A 327 4.90 15.69 -4.87
CA MET A 327 5.73 14.50 -5.01
C MET A 327 5.16 13.30 -4.24
N CYS A 328 4.49 13.50 -3.11
CA CYS A 328 3.79 12.42 -2.40
C CYS A 328 2.66 11.83 -3.27
N TRP A 329 1.80 12.68 -3.83
CA TRP A 329 0.70 12.24 -4.69
C TRP A 329 1.18 11.65 -6.02
N LYS A 330 2.27 12.19 -6.60
CA LYS A 330 2.93 11.63 -7.79
C LYS A 330 3.20 10.14 -7.59
N TRP A 331 3.89 9.78 -6.52
CA TRP A 331 4.31 8.41 -6.30
C TRP A 331 3.17 7.47 -5.93
N LEU A 332 2.14 7.95 -5.23
CA LEU A 332 0.91 7.18 -4.98
C LEU A 332 0.14 6.88 -6.28
N CYS A 333 0.04 7.86 -7.18
CA CYS A 333 -0.58 7.68 -8.49
C CYS A 333 0.22 6.72 -9.38
N VAL A 334 1.55 6.87 -9.44
CA VAL A 334 2.41 5.98 -10.24
C VAL A 334 2.37 4.54 -9.72
N ASP A 335 2.43 4.35 -8.40
CA ASP A 335 2.30 3.03 -7.76
C ASP A 335 1.00 2.35 -8.21
N SER A 336 -0.12 3.06 -8.04
CA SER A 336 -1.45 2.56 -8.43
C SER A 336 -1.57 2.27 -9.93
N LEU A 337 -1.02 3.14 -10.79
CA LEU A 337 -1.02 2.94 -12.24
C LEU A 337 -0.27 1.69 -12.65
N LEU A 338 0.94 1.49 -12.13
CA LEU A 338 1.72 0.29 -12.40
C LEU A 338 1.02 -0.96 -11.86
N SER A 339 0.35 -0.86 -10.71
CA SER A 339 -0.39 -1.97 -10.10
C SER A 339 -1.56 -2.47 -10.94
N ILE A 340 -2.21 -1.62 -11.75
CA ILE A 340 -3.28 -2.06 -12.68
C ILE A 340 -2.79 -3.21 -13.58
N SER A 341 -1.54 -3.13 -14.03
CA SER A 341 -0.94 -4.17 -14.88
C SER A 341 -0.45 -5.41 -14.11
N SER A 342 -0.23 -5.30 -12.80
CA SER A 342 0.20 -6.44 -11.96
C SER A 342 -0.93 -7.42 -11.61
N CYS A 343 -2.20 -6.99 -11.70
CA CYS A 343 -3.37 -7.86 -11.50
C CYS A 343 -3.61 -8.89 -12.64
N CYS A 344 -2.72 -8.93 -13.64
CA CYS A 344 -2.85 -9.78 -14.83
C CYS A 344 -2.24 -11.18 -14.68
N ASP A 345 -1.43 -11.42 -13.66
CA ASP A 345 -0.56 -12.62 -13.59
C ASP A 345 -1.32 -13.94 -13.35
N GLU A 346 -2.56 -13.92 -12.84
CA GLU A 346 -3.28 -15.17 -12.52
C GLU A 346 -3.87 -15.89 -13.76
N ASN A 347 -3.96 -15.23 -14.93
CA ASN A 347 -4.54 -15.80 -16.15
C ASN A 347 -3.55 -15.80 -17.33
N GLU A 348 -2.47 -16.59 -17.22
CA GLU A 348 -1.46 -16.79 -18.27
C GLU A 348 -2.04 -17.14 -19.66
N SER A 349 -3.23 -17.75 -19.73
CA SER A 349 -3.85 -18.16 -21.00
C SER A 349 -4.41 -17.00 -21.83
N GLN A 350 -4.78 -15.87 -21.22
CA GLN A 350 -5.27 -14.68 -21.96
C GLN A 350 -4.12 -13.74 -22.37
N MET A 351 -2.98 -13.80 -21.67
CA MET A 351 -1.83 -12.91 -21.86
C MET A 351 -1.08 -13.10 -23.19
N LYS A 352 -1.11 -14.29 -23.81
CA LYS A 352 -0.39 -14.52 -25.08
C LYS A 352 -0.92 -13.67 -26.25
N THR A 353 -2.12 -13.12 -26.11
CA THR A 353 -2.83 -12.39 -27.17
C THR A 353 -2.75 -10.86 -27.02
N SER A 354 -2.44 -10.35 -25.82
CA SER A 354 -2.47 -8.92 -25.50
C SER A 354 -1.05 -8.38 -25.39
N GLY A 355 -0.68 -7.35 -26.16
CA GLY A 355 0.63 -6.70 -26.06
C GLY A 355 0.95 -6.11 -24.67
N SER A 356 2.17 -5.62 -24.48
CA SER A 356 2.63 -5.00 -23.22
C SER A 356 1.87 -3.70 -22.92
N PHE A 357 1.36 -3.49 -21.70
CA PHE A 357 0.64 -2.26 -21.32
C PHE A 357 1.51 -1.00 -21.31
N TYR A 358 2.80 -1.15 -21.05
CA TYR A 358 3.77 -0.07 -21.01
C TYR A 358 4.90 -0.35 -21.97
N SER A 359 5.38 0.70 -22.63
CA SER A 359 6.57 0.63 -23.45
C SER A 359 7.83 0.55 -22.57
N ASP A 360 8.87 -0.13 -23.06
CA ASP A 360 10.16 -0.20 -22.35
C ASP A 360 10.74 1.20 -22.08
N SER A 361 10.50 2.16 -22.99
CA SER A 361 10.89 3.57 -22.82
C SER A 361 10.19 4.24 -21.64
N THR A 362 8.88 4.02 -21.48
CA THR A 362 8.13 4.58 -20.35
C THR A 362 8.62 3.99 -19.04
N LEU A 363 8.79 2.66 -18.97
CA LEU A 363 9.29 1.98 -17.77
C LEU A 363 10.71 2.44 -17.41
N GLN A 364 11.60 2.60 -18.38
CA GLN A 364 12.94 3.14 -18.16
C GLN A 364 12.90 4.60 -17.69
N SER A 365 12.05 5.45 -18.26
CA SER A 365 11.88 6.82 -17.82
C SER A 365 11.40 6.91 -16.37
N ILE A 366 10.42 6.07 -15.98
CA ILE A 366 9.93 5.97 -14.60
C ILE A 366 11.06 5.50 -13.68
N PHE A 367 11.84 4.51 -14.10
CA PHE A 367 12.95 3.99 -13.30
C PHE A 367 14.02 5.05 -13.00
N ILE A 368 14.37 5.88 -13.99
CA ILE A 368 15.32 6.98 -13.81
C ILE A 368 14.76 8.01 -12.83
N ASP A 369 13.50 8.40 -13.00
CA ASP A 369 12.81 9.36 -12.11
C ASP A 369 12.74 8.85 -10.65
N ILE A 370 12.58 7.54 -10.46
CA ILE A 370 12.66 6.90 -9.13
C ILE A 370 14.05 7.10 -8.51
N ILE A 371 15.12 6.78 -9.25
CA ILE A 371 16.51 6.91 -8.75
C ILE A 371 16.79 8.34 -8.29
N GLU A 372 16.36 9.33 -9.08
CA GLU A 372 16.52 10.75 -8.77
C GLU A 372 15.69 11.21 -7.56
N SER A 373 14.53 10.60 -7.35
CA SER A 373 13.59 11.00 -6.29
C SER A 373 13.84 10.31 -4.94
N LEU A 374 14.47 9.14 -4.90
CA LEU A 374 14.65 8.32 -3.70
C LEU A 374 15.39 9.05 -2.57
N GLU A 375 16.48 9.74 -2.87
CA GLU A 375 17.31 10.43 -1.87
C GLU A 375 16.51 11.51 -1.12
N ASN A 376 15.60 12.19 -1.82
CA ASN A 376 14.83 13.32 -1.31
C ASN A 376 13.38 12.95 -0.90
N ALA A 377 13.04 11.67 -0.93
CA ALA A 377 11.68 11.20 -0.66
C ALA A 377 11.21 11.57 0.76
N GLY A 378 9.97 12.05 0.88
CA GLY A 378 9.31 12.21 2.17
C GLY A 378 8.97 10.84 2.78
N GLU A 379 8.79 10.76 4.10
CA GLU A 379 8.46 9.50 4.80
C GLU A 379 7.22 8.81 4.21
N ASN A 380 6.18 9.58 3.89
CA ASN A 380 4.92 9.07 3.36
C ASN A 380 5.00 8.53 1.92
N SER A 381 6.02 8.90 1.14
CA SER A 381 6.16 8.47 -0.25
C SER A 381 7.15 7.30 -0.43
N VAL A 382 7.91 6.97 0.62
CA VAL A 382 8.98 5.96 0.56
C VAL A 382 8.45 4.61 0.10
N VAL A 383 7.39 4.11 0.74
CA VAL A 383 6.84 2.78 0.41
C VAL A 383 6.33 2.76 -1.03
N SER A 384 5.57 3.78 -1.45
CA SER A 384 5.09 3.88 -2.83
C SER A 384 6.21 3.90 -3.86
N ILE A 385 7.30 4.66 -3.62
CA ILE A 385 8.45 4.68 -4.55
C ILE A 385 9.09 3.28 -4.64
N LEU A 386 9.26 2.58 -3.52
CA LEU A 386 9.84 1.24 -3.49
C LEU A 386 8.92 0.21 -4.18
N ARG A 387 7.60 0.33 -4.02
CA ARG A 387 6.64 -0.46 -4.81
C ARG A 387 6.74 -0.17 -6.30
N CYS A 388 6.91 1.09 -6.70
CA CYS A 388 7.15 1.44 -8.10
C CYS A 388 8.40 0.76 -8.64
N VAL A 389 9.49 0.69 -7.89
CA VAL A 389 10.69 -0.09 -8.28
C VAL A 389 10.30 -1.53 -8.57
N ARG A 390 9.66 -2.21 -7.60
CA ARG A 390 9.21 -3.60 -7.75
C ARG A 390 8.33 -3.79 -8.99
N SER A 391 7.33 -2.95 -9.19
CA SER A 391 6.42 -3.02 -10.33
C SER A 391 7.12 -2.78 -11.66
N VAL A 392 8.00 -1.77 -11.76
CA VAL A 392 8.79 -1.51 -12.98
C VAL A 392 9.69 -2.69 -13.32
N LEU A 393 10.38 -3.26 -12.32
CA LEU A 393 11.24 -4.43 -12.53
C LEU A 393 10.46 -5.67 -12.98
N GLY A 394 9.27 -5.88 -12.41
CA GLY A 394 8.35 -6.95 -12.80
C GLY A 394 7.85 -6.77 -14.24
N LEU A 395 7.41 -5.56 -14.60
CA LEU A 395 6.86 -5.26 -15.93
C LEU A 395 7.91 -5.32 -17.04
N ILE A 396 9.13 -4.82 -16.77
CA ILE A 396 10.24 -4.97 -17.72
C ILE A 396 10.55 -6.46 -17.93
N HIS A 397 10.61 -7.24 -16.85
CA HIS A 397 10.84 -8.68 -16.96
C HIS A 397 9.77 -9.38 -17.80
N LEU A 398 8.50 -9.06 -17.55
CA LEU A 398 7.36 -9.59 -18.30
C LEU A 398 7.44 -9.22 -19.79
N ASN A 399 7.72 -7.95 -20.11
CA ASN A 399 7.87 -7.47 -21.49
C ASN A 399 8.99 -8.22 -22.23
N ARG A 400 10.15 -8.37 -21.57
CA ARG A 400 11.33 -9.04 -22.15
C ARG A 400 11.13 -10.53 -22.34
N SER A 401 10.48 -11.19 -21.38
CA SER A 401 10.10 -12.60 -21.45
C SER A 401 9.19 -12.87 -22.66
N ARG A 402 8.20 -11.99 -22.89
CA ARG A 402 7.33 -12.07 -24.09
C ARG A 402 8.10 -11.91 -25.40
N GLN A 403 9.16 -11.10 -25.40
CA GLN A 403 9.99 -10.82 -26.57
C GLN A 403 11.18 -11.78 -26.71
N ASN A 404 11.31 -12.80 -25.84
CA ASN A 404 12.46 -13.73 -25.78
C ASN A 404 13.84 -13.02 -25.65
N LEU A 405 13.88 -11.86 -24.98
CA LEU A 405 15.13 -11.14 -24.69
C LEU A 405 15.68 -11.55 -23.33
N SER A 406 16.97 -11.89 -23.29
CA SER A 406 17.63 -12.36 -22.06
C SER A 406 18.05 -11.25 -21.10
N SER A 407 18.14 -9.99 -21.57
CA SER A 407 18.57 -8.86 -20.75
C SER A 407 17.40 -7.94 -20.38
N LEU A 408 17.33 -7.53 -19.11
CA LEU A 408 16.34 -6.58 -18.59
C LEU A 408 16.56 -5.15 -19.09
N GLY A 409 17.72 -4.85 -19.69
CA GLY A 409 18.06 -3.49 -20.11
C GLY A 409 18.32 -2.53 -18.95
N ILE A 410 18.54 -3.06 -17.73
CA ILE A 410 18.99 -2.31 -16.56
C ILE A 410 20.49 -2.51 -16.43
N SER A 411 21.25 -1.41 -16.52
CA SER A 411 22.71 -1.49 -16.45
C SER A 411 23.21 -1.67 -15.01
N TYR A 412 24.45 -2.15 -14.89
CA TYR A 412 25.17 -2.21 -13.63
C TYR A 412 25.18 -0.84 -12.91
N GLU A 413 25.42 0.25 -13.64
CA GLU A 413 25.47 1.61 -13.10
C GLU A 413 24.11 2.06 -12.57
N MET A 414 23.03 1.81 -13.32
CA MET A 414 21.66 2.15 -12.90
C MET A 414 21.30 1.41 -11.60
N MET A 415 21.61 0.11 -11.53
CA MET A 415 21.35 -0.68 -10.33
C MET A 415 22.20 -0.21 -9.14
N MET A 416 23.47 0.13 -9.38
CA MET A 416 24.35 0.67 -8.33
C MET A 416 23.84 2.00 -7.78
N GLN A 417 23.34 2.89 -8.65
CA GLN A 417 22.72 4.15 -8.22
C GLN A 417 21.45 3.90 -7.40
N LEU A 418 20.56 3.02 -7.88
CA LEU A 418 19.34 2.64 -7.17
C LEU A 418 19.66 2.14 -5.74
N VAL A 419 20.61 1.21 -5.63
CA VAL A 419 21.04 0.62 -4.36
C VAL A 419 21.59 1.70 -3.41
N LYS A 420 22.45 2.59 -3.91
CA LYS A 420 23.04 3.66 -3.09
C LYS A 420 22.00 4.69 -2.62
N SER A 421 21.13 5.15 -3.51
CA SER A 421 20.06 6.10 -3.16
C SER A 421 19.08 5.47 -2.16
N SER A 422 18.74 4.20 -2.34
CA SER A 422 17.84 3.48 -1.43
C SER A 422 18.48 3.22 -0.07
N TRP A 423 19.81 2.99 -0.03
CA TRP A 423 20.55 2.84 1.21
C TRP A 423 20.60 4.14 2.03
N LEU A 424 20.86 5.28 1.36
CA LEU A 424 20.80 6.60 2.02
C LEU A 424 19.42 6.85 2.65
N LEU A 425 18.36 6.45 1.94
CA LEU A 425 16.99 6.50 2.45
C LEU A 425 16.81 5.60 3.69
N HIS A 426 17.34 4.37 3.67
CA HIS A 426 17.25 3.43 4.81
C HIS A 426 17.95 3.92 6.07
N LEU A 427 19.07 4.64 5.92
CA LEU A 427 19.82 5.17 7.06
C LEU A 427 19.04 6.22 7.86
N SER A 428 18.04 6.87 7.28
CA SER A 428 17.16 7.82 7.97
C SER A 428 16.29 7.12 9.03
N CYS A 429 16.46 7.50 10.31
CA CYS A 429 15.88 6.79 11.45
C CYS A 429 14.35 6.71 11.42
N ASN A 430 13.66 7.75 10.97
CA ASN A 430 12.20 7.77 10.90
C ASN A 430 11.62 6.76 9.89
N LYS A 431 12.46 6.27 8.97
CA LYS A 431 12.08 5.36 7.87
C LYS A 431 12.42 3.89 8.17
N ARG A 432 12.89 3.54 9.37
CA ARG A 432 13.21 2.14 9.77
C ARG A 432 12.01 1.38 10.37
N ARG A 433 10.81 1.70 9.91
CA ARG A 433 9.58 0.95 10.22
C ARG A 433 9.57 -0.38 9.46
N VAL A 434 8.71 -1.32 9.88
CA VAL A 434 8.62 -2.66 9.26
C VAL A 434 8.28 -2.55 7.76
N ALA A 435 7.28 -1.73 7.40
CA ALA A 435 6.83 -1.62 6.01
C ALA A 435 7.90 -1.09 5.04
N PRO A 436 8.58 0.05 5.32
CA PRO A 436 9.66 0.54 4.47
C PRO A 436 10.83 -0.44 4.31
N ILE A 437 11.20 -1.18 5.37
CA ILE A 437 12.28 -2.18 5.28
C ILE A 437 11.85 -3.34 4.39
N ALA A 438 10.65 -3.88 4.58
CA ALA A 438 10.13 -4.96 3.74
C ALA A 438 9.96 -4.53 2.27
N ALA A 439 9.44 -3.33 2.03
CA ALA A 439 9.34 -2.76 0.68
C ALA A 439 10.73 -2.59 0.04
N LEU A 440 11.73 -2.12 0.81
CA LEU A 440 13.09 -1.94 0.33
C LEU A 440 13.73 -3.26 -0.10
N LEU A 441 13.60 -4.30 0.74
CA LEU A 441 14.16 -5.62 0.44
C LEU A 441 13.53 -6.23 -0.81
N SER A 442 12.20 -6.22 -0.90
CA SER A 442 11.50 -6.77 -2.07
C SER A 442 11.74 -5.96 -3.36
N ALA A 443 11.98 -4.65 -3.25
CA ALA A 443 12.28 -3.77 -4.38
C ALA A 443 13.71 -3.95 -4.90
N ILE A 444 14.71 -3.96 -4.02
CA ILE A 444 16.13 -4.01 -4.42
C ILE A 444 16.56 -5.44 -4.73
N LEU A 445 16.18 -6.40 -3.89
CA LEU A 445 16.46 -7.81 -4.09
C LEU A 445 15.29 -8.46 -4.85
N HIS A 446 14.96 -7.87 -6.00
CA HIS A 446 13.83 -8.31 -6.81
C HIS A 446 14.15 -9.64 -7.53
N PRO A 447 13.24 -10.64 -7.55
CA PRO A 447 13.48 -11.93 -8.20
C PRO A 447 13.89 -11.85 -9.67
N SER A 448 13.44 -10.82 -10.41
CA SER A 448 13.84 -10.67 -11.83
C SER A 448 15.30 -10.27 -12.01
N ILE A 449 15.92 -9.55 -11.07
CA ILE A 449 17.33 -9.12 -11.15
C ILE A 449 18.25 -10.11 -10.44
N PHE A 450 17.79 -10.72 -9.34
CA PHE A 450 18.58 -11.60 -8.50
C PHE A 450 19.29 -12.78 -9.20
N PRO A 451 18.81 -13.38 -10.31
CA PRO A 451 19.59 -14.41 -11.01
C PRO A 451 20.81 -13.87 -11.77
N ASN A 452 20.94 -12.55 -11.97
CA ASN A 452 22.04 -11.95 -12.71
C ASN A 452 23.35 -11.97 -11.91
N LEU A 453 24.25 -12.89 -12.26
CA LEU A 453 25.51 -13.12 -11.56
C LEU A 453 26.42 -11.88 -11.48
N GLU A 454 26.40 -10.99 -12.48
CA GLU A 454 27.21 -9.76 -12.47
C GLU A 454 26.84 -8.83 -11.31
N MET A 455 25.59 -8.91 -10.83
CA MET A 455 25.11 -8.11 -9.70
C MET A 455 25.68 -8.56 -8.35
N HIS A 456 26.25 -9.77 -8.30
CA HIS A 456 26.79 -10.42 -7.09
C HIS A 456 28.31 -10.51 -7.09
N GLN A 457 28.93 -10.54 -8.26
CA GLN A 457 30.38 -10.70 -8.40
C GLN A 457 31.14 -9.49 -7.86
N THR A 458 32.31 -9.73 -7.28
CA THR A 458 33.25 -8.67 -6.89
C THR A 458 34.28 -8.54 -8.01
N ASN A 459 34.34 -7.35 -8.61
CA ASN A 459 35.23 -7.04 -9.73
C ASN A 459 36.24 -5.95 -9.30
N GLU A 460 37.05 -5.47 -10.24
CA GLU A 460 38.03 -4.38 -9.99
C GLU A 460 37.39 -3.10 -9.42
N LYS A 461 36.10 -2.86 -9.72
CA LYS A 461 35.32 -1.72 -9.22
C LYS A 461 34.75 -1.92 -7.80
N GLY A 462 34.97 -3.09 -7.19
CA GLY A 462 34.39 -3.51 -5.92
C GLY A 462 33.23 -4.50 -6.07
N PRO A 463 32.46 -4.74 -4.99
CA PRO A 463 31.33 -5.65 -5.02
C PRO A 463 30.23 -5.17 -5.98
N GLY A 464 29.56 -6.10 -6.67
CA GLY A 464 28.39 -5.82 -7.49
C GLY A 464 27.25 -5.17 -6.68
N PRO A 465 26.27 -4.51 -7.33
CA PRO A 465 25.22 -3.74 -6.66
C PRO A 465 24.49 -4.53 -5.56
N LEU A 466 24.07 -5.77 -5.85
CA LEU A 466 23.35 -6.60 -4.88
C LEU A 466 24.27 -7.16 -3.81
N LYS A 467 25.53 -7.48 -4.14
CA LYS A 467 26.53 -7.90 -3.15
C LYS A 467 26.81 -6.79 -2.16
N TRP A 468 27.09 -5.58 -2.66
CA TRP A 468 27.31 -4.39 -1.83
C TRP A 468 26.12 -4.10 -0.92
N PHE A 469 24.89 -4.17 -1.48
CA PHE A 469 23.67 -3.95 -0.69
C PHE A 469 23.52 -4.95 0.45
N VAL A 470 23.66 -6.25 0.17
CA VAL A 470 23.50 -7.31 1.17
C VAL A 470 24.59 -7.24 2.24
N GLU A 471 25.84 -7.01 1.86
CA GLU A 471 26.94 -6.81 2.81
C GLU A 471 26.65 -5.66 3.77
N THR A 472 26.24 -4.52 3.20
CA THR A 472 25.97 -3.30 3.99
C THR A 472 24.73 -3.49 4.89
N LEU A 473 23.68 -4.11 4.35
CA LEU A 473 22.44 -4.40 5.05
C LEU A 473 22.66 -5.33 6.26
N LEU A 474 23.41 -6.42 6.10
CA LEU A 474 23.65 -7.39 7.17
C LEU A 474 24.61 -6.84 8.23
N ASN A 475 25.60 -6.04 7.82
CA ASN A 475 26.47 -5.32 8.75
C ASN A 475 25.67 -4.38 9.66
N GLU A 476 24.73 -3.61 9.12
CA GLU A 476 23.83 -2.80 9.96
C GLU A 476 22.76 -3.65 10.69
N GLY A 477 22.31 -4.74 10.07
CA GLY A 477 21.36 -5.70 10.65
C GLY A 477 21.87 -6.34 11.95
N SER A 478 23.19 -6.48 12.12
CA SER A 478 23.78 -6.90 13.40
C SER A 478 23.37 -6.02 14.59
N LYS A 479 23.02 -4.75 14.33
CA LYS A 479 22.54 -3.77 15.33
C LYS A 479 21.01 -3.59 15.31
N SER A 480 20.31 -4.22 14.38
CA SER A 480 18.88 -4.05 14.13
C SER A 480 18.19 -5.41 13.95
N PRO A 481 17.58 -5.97 15.01
CA PRO A 481 16.87 -7.25 14.93
C PRO A 481 15.77 -7.26 13.87
N ARG A 482 15.08 -6.13 13.70
CA ARG A 482 14.07 -5.93 12.67
C ARG A 482 14.62 -6.13 11.26
N THR A 483 15.74 -5.47 10.97
CA THR A 483 16.36 -5.49 9.64
C THR A 483 16.86 -6.89 9.30
N ILE A 484 17.57 -7.52 10.23
CA ILE A 484 18.13 -8.86 10.00
C ILE A 484 17.06 -9.94 9.95
N ARG A 485 15.94 -9.78 10.67
CA ARG A 485 14.74 -10.64 10.51
C ARG A 485 14.23 -10.60 9.09
N LEU A 486 13.82 -9.43 8.62
CA LEU A 486 13.26 -9.28 7.27
C LEU A 486 14.27 -9.67 6.17
N ALA A 487 15.55 -9.35 6.36
CA ALA A 487 16.61 -9.74 5.43
C ALA A 487 16.78 -11.27 5.34
N ALA A 488 16.79 -11.97 6.48
CA ALA A 488 16.95 -13.42 6.52
C ALA A 488 15.79 -14.15 5.81
N LEU A 489 14.55 -13.70 6.04
CA LEU A 489 13.36 -14.21 5.35
C LEU A 489 13.51 -14.12 3.83
N HIS A 490 13.77 -12.90 3.35
CA HIS A 490 13.78 -12.61 1.91
C HIS A 490 14.96 -13.27 1.20
N LEU A 491 16.17 -13.11 1.73
CA LEU A 491 17.39 -13.65 1.13
C LEU A 491 17.36 -15.17 1.05
N SER A 492 16.86 -15.83 2.09
CA SER A 492 16.77 -17.29 2.09
C SER A 492 15.74 -17.79 1.06
N GLY A 493 14.61 -17.10 0.90
CA GLY A 493 13.67 -17.40 -0.19
C GLY A 493 14.29 -17.22 -1.58
N LEU A 494 15.05 -16.15 -1.79
CA LEU A 494 15.75 -15.89 -3.06
C LEU A 494 16.88 -16.88 -3.33
N TRP A 495 17.67 -17.25 -2.32
CA TRP A 495 18.71 -18.27 -2.46
C TRP A 495 18.13 -19.66 -2.70
N LEU A 496 16.96 -19.97 -2.16
CA LEU A 496 16.24 -21.19 -2.47
C LEU A 496 15.78 -21.21 -3.94
N MET A 497 15.35 -20.05 -4.46
CA MET A 497 14.92 -19.91 -5.86
C MET A 497 16.10 -19.88 -6.84
N TYR A 498 17.25 -19.32 -6.44
CA TYR A 498 18.44 -19.14 -7.28
C TYR A 498 19.73 -19.63 -6.59
N PRO A 499 19.91 -20.96 -6.42
CA PRO A 499 21.00 -21.52 -5.61
C PRO A 499 22.41 -21.15 -6.10
N GLN A 500 22.56 -20.94 -7.41
CA GLN A 500 23.81 -20.50 -8.06
C GLN A 500 24.42 -19.21 -7.48
N THR A 501 23.61 -18.37 -6.84
CA THR A 501 24.05 -17.11 -6.23
C THR A 501 24.67 -17.30 -4.85
N LEU A 502 24.39 -18.42 -4.16
CA LEU A 502 24.87 -18.70 -2.79
C LEU A 502 26.40 -18.62 -2.68
N ARG A 503 27.12 -19.02 -3.73
CA ARG A 503 28.59 -18.99 -3.78
C ARG A 503 29.18 -17.62 -3.43
N PHE A 504 28.45 -16.53 -3.68
CA PHE A 504 28.90 -15.17 -3.41
C PHE A 504 28.63 -14.70 -1.98
N TYR A 505 27.87 -15.47 -1.19
CA TYR A 505 27.31 -15.03 0.10
C TYR A 505 27.75 -15.89 1.29
N MET A 506 28.90 -16.54 1.20
CA MET A 506 29.35 -17.50 2.22
C MET A 506 29.64 -16.86 3.59
N GLU A 507 30.13 -15.61 3.63
CA GLU A 507 30.31 -14.88 4.90
C GLU A 507 28.97 -14.45 5.50
N GLU A 508 28.04 -14.02 4.66
CA GLU A 508 26.71 -13.57 5.04
C GLU A 508 25.86 -14.73 5.58
N LEU A 509 25.94 -15.90 4.93
CA LEU A 509 25.34 -17.13 5.43
C LEU A 509 25.92 -17.53 6.79
N LYS A 510 27.24 -17.39 6.98
CA LYS A 510 27.90 -17.63 8.27
C LYS A 510 27.34 -16.68 9.33
N LEU A 511 27.21 -15.38 9.00
CA LEU A 511 26.66 -14.36 9.89
C LEU A 511 25.23 -14.71 10.31
N LEU A 512 24.35 -15.04 9.36
CA LEU A 512 22.96 -15.38 9.65
C LEU A 512 22.81 -16.70 10.44
N ALA A 513 23.64 -17.70 10.13
CA ALA A 513 23.57 -19.02 10.77
C ALA A 513 24.12 -19.05 12.19
N LEU A 514 25.21 -18.32 12.45
CA LEU A 514 25.92 -18.40 13.73
C LEU A 514 25.61 -17.22 14.63
N TYR A 515 25.66 -16.00 14.09
CA TYR A 515 25.64 -14.77 14.89
C TYR A 515 24.24 -14.18 15.01
N GLY A 516 23.46 -14.18 13.92
CA GLY A 516 22.10 -13.64 13.90
C GLY A 516 22.01 -12.22 14.46
N SER A 517 20.88 -11.87 15.07
CA SER A 517 20.79 -10.66 15.91
C SER A 517 21.04 -10.99 17.37
N VAL A 518 21.76 -10.11 18.05
CA VAL A 518 22.01 -10.20 19.49
C VAL A 518 20.80 -9.73 20.31
N ALA A 519 19.87 -8.98 19.70
CA ALA A 519 18.72 -8.38 20.37
C ALA A 519 17.39 -8.87 19.80
N PHE A 520 16.32 -8.72 20.60
CA PHE A 520 14.94 -9.06 20.23
C PHE A 520 14.14 -7.77 19.96
N ASP A 521 13.25 -7.80 18.97
CA ASP A 521 12.36 -6.67 18.64
C ASP A 521 10.95 -6.97 19.14
N GLU A 522 10.67 -6.52 20.37
CA GLU A 522 9.37 -6.71 21.06
C GLU A 522 8.21 -6.02 20.30
N ASP A 523 8.50 -4.95 19.56
CA ASP A 523 7.50 -4.14 18.89
C ASP A 523 7.13 -4.66 17.49
N PHE A 524 7.87 -5.63 16.95
CA PHE A 524 7.66 -6.11 15.57
C PHE A 524 6.25 -6.66 15.36
N GLU A 525 5.80 -7.56 16.25
CA GLU A 525 4.48 -8.18 16.15
C GLU A 525 3.35 -7.18 16.41
N ALA A 526 3.57 -6.23 17.32
CA ALA A 526 2.63 -5.15 17.58
C ALA A 526 2.46 -4.27 16.33
N GLU A 527 3.56 -3.86 15.70
CA GLU A 527 3.54 -3.06 14.48
C GLU A 527 2.84 -3.79 13.33
N LEU A 528 3.09 -5.10 13.14
CA LEU A 528 2.33 -5.89 12.18
C LEU A 528 0.83 -5.91 12.53
N SER A 529 0.46 -6.12 13.79
CA SER A 529 -0.95 -6.22 14.16
C SER A 529 -1.75 -4.91 13.96
N GLU A 530 -1.07 -3.76 14.06
CA GLU A 530 -1.67 -2.42 14.02
C GLU A 530 -1.53 -1.75 12.66
N ASN A 531 -0.43 -1.97 11.94
CA ASN A 531 -0.13 -1.32 10.67
C ASN A 531 -0.45 -2.24 9.49
N HIS A 532 -1.47 -1.88 8.72
CA HIS A 532 -1.85 -2.60 7.51
C HIS A 532 -0.74 -2.62 6.46
N GLU A 533 -0.06 -1.50 6.26
CA GLU A 533 1.01 -1.39 5.27
C GLU A 533 2.19 -2.31 5.62
N ALA A 534 2.54 -2.40 6.91
CA ALA A 534 3.57 -3.31 7.39
C ALA A 534 3.22 -4.77 7.10
N ARG A 535 1.98 -5.19 7.41
CA ARG A 535 1.52 -6.55 7.09
C ARG A 535 1.55 -6.85 5.62
N PHE A 536 1.06 -5.93 4.80
CA PHE A 536 1.03 -6.11 3.36
C PHE A 536 2.45 -6.29 2.81
N GLU A 537 3.39 -5.40 3.15
CA GLU A 537 4.76 -5.50 2.65
C GLU A 537 5.49 -6.74 3.17
N VAL A 538 5.29 -7.14 4.42
CA VAL A 538 5.88 -8.37 4.94
C VAL A 538 5.28 -9.60 4.26
N SER A 539 3.96 -9.63 4.02
CA SER A 539 3.33 -10.73 3.28
C SER A 539 3.85 -10.83 1.85
N MET A 540 4.07 -9.69 1.17
CA MET A 540 4.67 -9.66 -0.17
C MET A 540 6.12 -10.14 -0.14
N LEU A 541 6.90 -9.71 0.85
CA LEU A 541 8.28 -10.15 1.05
C LEU A 541 8.37 -11.66 1.32
N ALA A 542 7.40 -12.20 2.05
CA ALA A 542 7.34 -13.58 2.50
C ALA A 542 6.88 -14.58 1.42
N GLN A 543 6.57 -14.12 0.20
CA GLN A 543 6.20 -14.95 -0.93
C GLN A 543 7.39 -15.81 -1.38
N SER A 544 7.56 -16.95 -0.71
CA SER A 544 8.54 -17.97 -1.03
C SER A 544 7.87 -19.12 -1.78
N PRO A 545 8.60 -19.87 -2.63
CA PRO A 545 8.07 -21.06 -3.30
C PRO A 545 7.67 -22.18 -2.31
N ASP A 546 8.08 -22.07 -1.05
CA ASP A 546 7.72 -22.99 0.02
C ASP A 546 7.01 -22.24 1.17
N CYS A 547 5.72 -22.54 1.37
CA CYS A 547 4.92 -21.92 2.42
C CYS A 547 5.30 -22.41 3.83
N GLU A 548 5.78 -23.65 3.96
CA GLU A 548 6.22 -24.22 5.24
C GLU A 548 7.49 -23.49 5.72
N PHE A 549 8.40 -23.19 4.80
CA PHE A 549 9.58 -22.37 5.06
C PHE A 549 9.22 -21.00 5.64
N THR A 550 8.23 -20.32 5.06
CA THR A 550 7.79 -19.00 5.51
C THR A 550 7.09 -19.05 6.87
N GLU A 551 6.26 -20.06 7.12
CA GLU A 551 5.53 -20.20 8.39
C GLU A 551 6.46 -20.47 9.57
N VAL A 552 7.43 -21.37 9.40
CA VAL A 552 8.43 -21.70 10.43
C VAL A 552 9.26 -20.47 10.80
N PHE A 553 9.53 -19.60 9.83
CA PHE A 553 10.26 -18.36 10.05
C PHE A 553 9.49 -17.34 10.91
N ILE A 554 8.19 -17.17 10.64
CA ILE A 554 7.39 -16.14 11.33
C ILE A 554 7.26 -16.48 12.82
N ASN A 555 7.25 -17.75 13.17
CA ASN A 555 6.94 -18.25 14.51
C ASN A 555 8.15 -18.46 15.44
N THR A 556 9.35 -17.99 15.07
CA THR A 556 10.57 -18.25 15.85
C THR A 556 11.40 -17.00 16.16
N GLU A 557 11.95 -16.97 17.36
CA GLU A 557 12.87 -15.93 17.83
C GLU A 557 14.28 -16.11 17.26
N LEU A 558 14.64 -17.32 16.81
CA LEU A 558 15.89 -17.65 16.13
C LEU A 558 15.78 -17.51 14.61
N TYR A 559 14.97 -16.55 14.16
CA TYR A 559 14.52 -16.38 12.78
C TYR A 559 15.66 -16.49 11.75
N ALA A 560 16.80 -15.84 11.98
CA ALA A 560 17.91 -15.85 11.03
C ALA A 560 18.56 -17.23 10.89
N ARG A 561 18.78 -17.91 12.03
CA ARG A 561 19.39 -19.24 12.07
C ARG A 561 18.46 -20.29 11.46
N VAL A 562 17.18 -20.21 11.82
CA VAL A 562 16.14 -21.10 11.31
C VAL A 562 15.93 -20.92 9.81
N SER A 563 15.97 -19.68 9.27
CA SER A 563 15.94 -19.45 7.82
C SER A 563 17.06 -20.19 7.10
N VAL A 564 18.31 -20.08 7.57
CA VAL A 564 19.44 -20.73 6.91
C VAL A 564 19.34 -22.25 7.02
N ALA A 565 18.93 -22.78 8.17
CA ALA A 565 18.72 -24.21 8.35
C ALA A 565 17.62 -24.76 7.42
N ALA A 566 16.48 -24.07 7.35
CA ALA A 566 15.36 -24.45 6.50
C ALA A 566 15.71 -24.31 5.01
N LEU A 567 16.47 -23.29 4.61
CA LEU A 567 17.02 -23.15 3.26
C LEU A 567 17.81 -24.40 2.84
N PHE A 568 18.81 -24.82 3.63
CA PHE A 568 19.61 -25.99 3.28
C PHE A 568 18.82 -27.29 3.35
N HIS A 569 17.84 -27.40 4.25
CA HIS A 569 16.92 -28.53 4.27
C HIS A 569 16.11 -28.64 2.96
N GLN A 570 15.56 -27.51 2.49
CA GLN A 570 14.77 -27.51 1.26
C GLN A 570 15.61 -27.69 0.01
N LEU A 571 16.81 -27.10 -0.05
CA LEU A 571 17.76 -27.38 -1.14
C LEU A 571 18.10 -28.87 -1.21
N TRP A 572 18.33 -29.52 -0.07
CA TRP A 572 18.57 -30.95 -0.01
C TRP A 572 17.38 -31.77 -0.53
N LYS A 573 16.15 -31.41 -0.14
CA LYS A 573 14.93 -32.04 -0.64
C LYS A 573 14.80 -31.91 -2.16
N GLN A 574 15.06 -30.72 -2.70
CA GLN A 574 15.05 -30.48 -4.16
C GLN A 574 16.10 -31.31 -4.90
N ILE A 575 17.31 -31.46 -4.35
CA ILE A 575 18.36 -32.32 -4.92
C ILE A 575 17.92 -33.80 -4.94
N LYS A 576 17.25 -34.26 -3.88
CA LYS A 576 16.78 -35.65 -3.79
C LYS A 576 15.65 -35.96 -4.79
N GLU A 577 14.82 -34.97 -5.08
CA GLU A 577 13.63 -35.12 -5.93
C GLU A 577 13.87 -34.80 -7.42
N LYS A 578 14.91 -34.03 -7.79
CA LYS A 578 15.18 -33.60 -9.17
C LYS A 578 16.61 -33.91 -9.63
N SER A 579 16.77 -34.34 -10.89
CA SER A 579 18.09 -34.50 -11.55
C SER A 579 18.33 -33.36 -12.56
N LYS A 580 18.57 -32.12 -12.08
CA LYS A 580 18.78 -30.93 -12.93
C LYS A 580 20.11 -30.21 -12.60
N LEU A 581 20.64 -29.42 -13.52
CA LEU A 581 21.89 -28.65 -13.36
C LEU A 581 21.92 -27.77 -12.09
N GLU A 582 20.80 -27.13 -11.74
CA GLU A 582 20.62 -26.31 -10.54
C GLU A 582 20.85 -27.11 -9.23
N THR A 583 20.66 -28.44 -9.26
CA THR A 583 20.90 -29.33 -8.10
C THR A 583 22.39 -29.55 -7.82
N GLU A 584 23.24 -29.48 -8.84
CA GLU A 584 24.69 -29.61 -8.66
C GLU A 584 25.26 -28.34 -8.02
N GLU A 585 24.82 -27.16 -8.46
CA GLU A 585 25.27 -25.89 -7.87
C GLU A 585 24.83 -25.74 -6.41
N ALA A 586 23.59 -26.16 -6.07
CA ALA A 586 23.12 -26.22 -4.70
C ALA A 586 23.97 -27.18 -3.84
N LEU A 587 24.32 -28.36 -4.35
CA LEU A 587 25.17 -29.33 -3.67
C LEU A 587 26.58 -28.77 -3.40
N GLN A 588 27.19 -28.12 -4.39
CA GLN A 588 28.51 -27.51 -4.25
C GLN A 588 28.49 -26.38 -3.23
N CYS A 589 27.47 -25.52 -3.25
CA CYS A 589 27.31 -24.46 -2.26
C CYS A 589 27.12 -25.04 -0.84
N GLY A 590 26.34 -26.10 -0.68
CA GLY A 590 26.18 -26.80 0.60
C GLY A 590 27.48 -27.38 1.15
N LYS A 591 28.29 -28.02 0.30
CA LYS A 591 29.63 -28.50 0.68
C LYS A 591 30.55 -27.36 1.11
N LEU A 592 30.57 -26.27 0.34
CA LEU A 592 31.41 -25.11 0.65
C LEU A 592 31.00 -24.46 1.97
N PHE A 593 29.70 -24.33 2.22
CA PHE A 593 29.20 -23.76 3.46
C PHE A 593 29.51 -24.66 4.67
N LEU A 594 29.35 -25.98 4.54
CA LEU A 594 29.73 -26.93 5.59
C LEU A 594 31.21 -26.82 5.95
N LEU A 595 32.10 -26.75 4.96
CA LEU A 595 33.53 -26.55 5.22
C LEU A 595 33.81 -25.26 5.99
N LYS A 596 33.10 -24.18 5.66
CA LYS A 596 33.23 -22.89 6.34
C LYS A 596 32.72 -22.92 7.78
N LEU A 597 31.64 -23.64 8.05
CA LEU A 597 31.14 -23.85 9.41
C LEU A 597 32.12 -24.70 10.23
N LEU A 598 32.68 -25.76 9.66
CA LEU A 598 33.68 -26.60 10.31
C LEU A 598 34.96 -25.82 10.63
N ASP A 599 35.45 -25.00 9.69
CA ASP A 599 36.58 -24.11 9.91
C ASP A 599 36.30 -23.12 11.06
N SER A 600 35.10 -22.52 11.07
CA SER A 600 34.69 -21.60 12.14
C SER A 600 34.59 -22.31 13.48
N ALA A 601 34.05 -23.52 13.55
CA ALA A 601 33.96 -24.28 14.80
C ALA A 601 35.33 -24.58 15.43
N VAL A 602 36.38 -24.66 14.61
CA VAL A 602 37.76 -24.91 15.09
C VAL A 602 38.49 -23.60 15.42
N ASN A 603 38.32 -22.57 14.60
CA ASN A 603 39.17 -21.38 14.60
C ASN A 603 38.50 -20.12 15.18
N ASP A 604 37.17 -20.11 15.33
CA ASP A 604 36.42 -18.94 15.77
C ASP A 604 36.24 -18.95 17.30
N ASN A 605 37.07 -18.14 17.98
CA ASN A 605 37.07 -18.06 19.44
C ASN A 605 35.73 -17.59 20.01
N ASP A 606 34.91 -16.85 19.26
CA ASP A 606 33.62 -16.36 19.74
C ASP A 606 32.57 -17.48 19.85
N LEU A 607 32.66 -18.52 19.02
CA LEU A 607 31.78 -19.69 19.09
C LEU A 607 32.07 -20.60 20.28
N SER A 608 33.23 -20.45 20.92
CA SER A 608 33.57 -21.19 22.15
C SER A 608 32.81 -20.69 23.39
N LYS A 609 32.17 -19.51 23.29
CA LYS A 609 31.36 -18.90 24.35
C LYS A 609 30.06 -19.68 24.57
N GLU A 610 29.59 -19.69 25.82
CA GLU A 610 28.43 -20.48 26.26
C GLU A 610 27.12 -20.12 25.52
N LEU A 611 27.01 -18.89 25.00
CA LEU A 611 25.87 -18.40 24.23
C LEU A 611 25.70 -19.08 22.85
N TYR A 612 26.74 -19.74 22.34
CA TYR A 612 26.76 -20.37 21.02
C TYR A 612 26.86 -21.90 21.06
N LYS A 613 26.97 -22.49 22.25
CA LYS A 613 26.78 -23.93 22.49
C LYS A 613 25.29 -24.25 22.55
#